data_AF-A0A3C0KIW4-F1
#
_entry.id   AF-A0A3C0KIW4-F1
#
_cell.length_a   1.000
_cell.length_b   1.000
_cell.length_c   1.000
_cell.angle_alpha   90.00
_cell.angle_beta   90.00
_cell.angle_gamma   90.00
#
_symmetry.space_group_name_H-M   'P 1'
#
loop_
_entity.id
_entity.type
_entity.pdbx_description
1 polymer ?
#
loop_
_entity_poly.entity_id
_entity_poly.type
_entity_poly.pdbx_seq_one_letter_code
_entity_poly.pdbx_strand_id
1 'polypeptide(L)'
;MSLDLETIPETAVQGDLLEAAASPLTLSLQDFVSEFGDELLDSLNRANPPVYTGQVRVHRQLILAALKRKLFPAQADVVHAVTELLVDRGERAAIVNGEMGCGKTTVGIATAAVLNAEGYRRTLVLSPPHLVYKWRREIQETVAGAKVWVLNGPDTLVKLLKLREQLGVPAQGQEFFVLGRVRMRMGFHWKPVFVRRRMPHGDVGA
;
A
#
# COMPACT_ATOMS: atom_id res chain seq x y z
N MET A 1 4.24 60.25 -48.74
CA MET A 1 5.49 59.47 -48.59
C MET A 1 5.07 58.04 -48.32
N SER A 2 5.14 57.19 -49.34
CA SER A 2 5.01 55.74 -49.21
C SER A 2 6.15 55.21 -48.36
N LEU A 3 5.85 54.27 -47.48
CA LEU A 3 6.84 53.41 -46.88
C LEU A 3 6.52 51.99 -47.33
N ASP A 4 7.47 51.43 -48.07
CA ASP A 4 7.40 50.13 -48.71
C ASP A 4 7.29 49.00 -47.67
N LEU A 5 6.38 48.07 -47.93
CA LEU A 5 6.26 46.79 -47.23
C LEU A 5 7.33 45.84 -47.76
N GLU A 6 8.48 45.77 -47.08
CA GLU A 6 9.45 44.69 -47.31
C GLU A 6 8.92 43.37 -46.75
N THR A 7 8.83 42.39 -47.64
CA THR A 7 8.34 41.04 -47.40
C THR A 7 9.45 40.22 -46.73
N ILE A 8 9.21 39.74 -45.51
CA ILE A 8 10.13 38.83 -44.80
C ILE A 8 9.95 37.43 -45.42
N PRO A 9 11.01 36.73 -45.85
CA PRO A 9 10.87 35.38 -46.36
C PRO A 9 10.56 34.42 -45.21
N GLU A 10 9.38 33.77 -45.28
CA GLU A 10 9.10 32.53 -44.58
C GLU A 10 9.99 31.44 -45.17
N THR A 11 11.05 31.02 -44.49
CA THR A 11 11.59 29.64 -44.53
C THR A 11 12.83 29.49 -43.66
N ALA A 12 12.87 28.37 -42.93
CA ALA A 12 14.01 27.81 -42.21
C ALA A 12 14.43 28.48 -40.87
N VAL A 13 13.54 28.41 -39.87
CA VAL A 13 13.98 28.39 -38.45
C VAL A 13 13.44 27.12 -37.80
N GLN A 14 13.85 25.97 -38.32
CA GLN A 14 13.55 24.68 -37.69
C GLN A 14 14.62 23.66 -38.04
N GLY A 15 15.80 23.86 -37.46
CA GLY A 15 16.91 22.93 -37.60
C GLY A 15 18.21 23.56 -37.15
N ASP A 16 18.35 23.82 -35.84
CA ASP A 16 19.69 24.02 -35.25
C ASP A 16 19.73 24.03 -33.70
N LEU A 17 18.96 23.14 -33.05
CA LEU A 17 19.02 22.98 -31.58
C LEU A 17 19.53 21.62 -31.11
N LEU A 18 20.08 20.78 -32.00
CA LEU A 18 20.49 19.40 -31.67
C LEU A 18 21.91 19.02 -32.11
N GLU A 19 22.82 19.97 -32.27
CA GLU A 19 24.23 19.64 -32.48
C GLU A 19 25.15 20.48 -31.58
N ALA A 20 24.94 20.34 -30.26
CA ALA A 20 26.00 20.64 -29.31
C ALA A 20 27.05 19.52 -29.44
N ALA A 21 28.25 19.87 -29.93
CA ALA A 21 29.37 18.95 -30.11
C ALA A 21 29.55 18.06 -28.86
N ALA A 22 29.38 16.74 -29.04
CA ALA A 22 29.64 15.76 -27.99
C ALA A 22 31.09 15.92 -27.52
N SER A 23 31.26 16.26 -26.24
CA SER A 23 32.59 16.27 -25.65
C SER A 23 33.12 14.82 -25.62
N PRO A 24 34.43 14.58 -25.73
CA PRO A 24 34.99 13.22 -25.63
C PRO A 24 34.74 12.53 -24.27
N LEU A 25 34.10 13.24 -23.32
CA LEU A 25 33.68 12.77 -22.00
C LEU A 25 32.15 12.74 -21.84
N THR A 26 31.37 13.00 -22.89
CA THR A 26 29.90 12.85 -22.85
C THR A 26 29.51 11.47 -23.33
N LEU A 27 29.13 10.61 -22.40
CA LEU A 27 28.55 9.30 -22.65
C LEU A 27 27.02 9.41 -22.54
N SER A 28 26.29 8.75 -23.44
CA SER A 28 24.83 8.68 -23.31
C SER A 28 24.45 7.81 -22.10
N LEU A 29 23.28 8.06 -21.50
CA LEU A 29 22.81 7.22 -20.40
C LEU A 29 22.59 5.76 -20.86
N GLN A 30 22.20 5.55 -22.13
CA GLN A 30 22.01 4.21 -22.69
C GLN A 30 23.33 3.46 -22.79
N ASP A 31 24.38 4.11 -23.30
CA ASP A 31 25.71 3.51 -23.42
C ASP A 31 26.31 3.25 -22.04
N PHE A 32 26.18 4.20 -21.10
CA PHE A 32 26.62 4.03 -19.73
C PHE A 32 25.95 2.85 -19.02
N VAL A 33 24.62 2.73 -19.11
CA VAL A 33 23.88 1.62 -18.50
C VAL A 33 24.22 0.30 -19.19
N SER A 34 24.49 0.30 -20.49
CA SER A 34 24.87 -0.91 -21.21
C SER A 34 26.28 -1.38 -20.86
N GLU A 35 27.22 -0.45 -20.65
CA GLU A 35 28.62 -0.75 -20.35
C GLU A 35 28.86 -1.05 -18.86
N PHE A 36 28.24 -0.29 -17.95
CA PHE A 36 28.50 -0.38 -16.51
C PHE A 36 27.32 -0.96 -15.70
N GLY A 37 26.24 -1.38 -16.36
CA GLY A 37 25.00 -1.80 -15.71
C GLY A 37 25.18 -2.96 -14.72
N ASP A 38 25.92 -3.99 -15.11
CA ASP A 38 26.14 -5.17 -14.28
C ASP A 38 26.97 -4.83 -13.02
N GLU A 39 28.03 -4.04 -13.17
CA GLU A 39 28.86 -3.60 -12.03
C GLU A 39 28.07 -2.69 -11.07
N LEU A 40 27.24 -1.79 -11.61
CA LEU A 40 26.35 -0.95 -10.81
C LEU A 40 25.32 -1.79 -10.06
N LEU A 41 24.74 -2.80 -10.71
CA LEU A 41 23.78 -3.71 -10.10
C LEU A 41 24.44 -4.56 -9.00
N ASP A 42 25.65 -5.07 -9.23
CA ASP A 42 26.42 -5.82 -8.25
C ASP A 42 26.79 -4.97 -7.03
N SER A 43 27.23 -3.73 -7.27
CA SER A 43 27.52 -2.77 -6.21
C SER A 43 26.26 -2.43 -5.41
N LEU A 44 25.13 -2.22 -6.09
CA LEU A 44 23.84 -1.96 -5.47
C LEU A 44 23.35 -3.15 -4.63
N ASN A 45 23.47 -4.37 -5.15
CA ASN A 45 23.09 -5.59 -4.42
C ASN A 45 24.00 -5.84 -3.22
N ARG A 46 25.28 -5.46 -3.29
CA ARG A 46 26.21 -5.54 -2.17
C ARG A 46 25.88 -4.51 -1.08
N ALA A 47 25.54 -3.29 -1.47
CA ALA A 47 25.18 -2.23 -0.54
C ALA A 47 23.77 -2.41 0.05
N ASN A 48 22.84 -2.94 -0.75
CA ASN A 48 21.43 -3.10 -0.41
C ASN A 48 20.96 -4.52 -0.80
N PRO A 49 21.35 -5.54 -0.03
CA PRO A 49 21.00 -6.93 -0.35
C PRO A 49 19.47 -7.11 -0.38
N PRO A 50 18.93 -7.68 -1.48
CA PRO A 50 17.49 -7.81 -1.66
C PRO A 50 16.87 -8.64 -0.54
N VAL A 51 15.65 -8.25 -0.15
CA VAL A 51 14.94 -8.91 0.95
C VAL A 51 14.38 -10.27 0.52
N TYR A 52 13.94 -10.37 -0.73
CA TYR A 52 13.42 -11.59 -1.33
C TYR A 52 14.18 -11.88 -2.64
N THR A 53 14.69 -13.09 -2.76
CA THR A 53 15.53 -13.53 -3.89
C THR A 53 14.79 -14.48 -4.84
N GLY A 54 13.46 -14.54 -4.77
CA GLY A 54 12.65 -15.47 -5.57
C GLY A 54 12.50 -16.86 -4.93
N GLN A 55 13.02 -17.08 -3.72
CA GLN A 55 12.88 -18.35 -3.02
C GLN A 55 11.52 -18.47 -2.34
N VAL A 56 10.61 -19.21 -2.97
CA VAL A 56 9.26 -19.45 -2.47
C VAL A 56 9.28 -20.26 -1.18
N ARG A 57 8.63 -19.73 -0.13
CA ARG A 57 8.41 -20.48 1.11
C ARG A 57 7.18 -21.37 0.99
N VAL A 58 7.38 -22.68 1.11
CA VAL A 58 6.34 -23.70 0.88
C VAL A 58 5.08 -23.46 1.72
N HIS A 59 5.22 -23.16 3.01
CA HIS A 59 4.06 -22.92 3.88
C HIS A 59 3.23 -21.69 3.45
N ARG A 60 3.88 -20.59 3.03
CA ARG A 60 3.19 -19.40 2.49
C ARG A 60 2.52 -19.71 1.17
N GLN A 61 3.18 -20.49 0.32
CA GLN A 61 2.63 -20.90 -0.97
C GLN A 61 1.37 -21.77 -0.83
N LEU A 62 1.32 -22.66 0.16
CA LEU A 62 0.12 -23.44 0.46
C LEU A 62 -1.07 -22.55 0.87
N ILE A 63 -0.82 -21.51 1.65
CA ILE A 63 -1.86 -20.52 2.02
C ILE A 63 -2.37 -19.79 0.77
N LEU A 64 -1.45 -19.32 -0.09
CA LEU A 64 -1.82 -18.64 -1.33
C LEU A 64 -2.62 -19.56 -2.27
N ALA A 65 -2.25 -20.84 -2.36
CA ALA A 65 -2.95 -21.83 -3.16
C ALA A 65 -4.36 -22.16 -2.61
N ALA A 66 -4.57 -22.01 -1.30
CA ALA A 66 -5.86 -22.24 -0.63
C ALA A 66 -6.83 -21.06 -0.76
N LEU A 67 -6.39 -19.91 -1.27
CA LEU A 67 -7.28 -18.78 -1.55
C LEU A 67 -8.28 -19.14 -2.65
N LYS A 68 -9.51 -18.62 -2.53
CA LYS A 68 -10.56 -18.80 -3.55
C LYS A 68 -10.13 -18.21 -4.90
N ARG A 69 -9.44 -17.07 -4.85
CA ARG A 69 -8.92 -16.38 -6.03
C ARG A 69 -7.44 -16.70 -6.19
N LYS A 70 -7.09 -17.35 -7.30
CA LYS A 70 -5.70 -17.64 -7.65
C LYS A 70 -4.96 -16.36 -8.03
N LEU A 71 -3.79 -16.17 -7.44
CA LEU A 71 -2.88 -15.08 -7.80
C LEU A 71 -2.10 -15.43 -9.06
N PHE A 72 -1.74 -14.42 -9.84
CA PHE A 72 -0.70 -14.57 -10.85
C PHE A 72 0.66 -14.82 -10.19
N PRO A 73 1.62 -15.50 -10.85
CA PRO A 73 2.94 -15.76 -10.28
C PRO A 73 3.63 -14.50 -9.74
N ALA A 74 3.65 -13.41 -10.53
CA ALA A 74 4.23 -12.14 -10.12
C ALA A 74 3.53 -11.53 -8.88
N GLN A 75 2.21 -11.72 -8.73
CA GLN A 75 1.51 -11.27 -7.53
C GLN A 75 1.90 -12.11 -6.30
N ALA A 76 2.06 -13.42 -6.47
CA ALA A 76 2.50 -14.31 -5.40
C ALA A 76 3.92 -13.95 -4.95
N ASP A 77 4.84 -13.66 -5.88
CA ASP A 77 6.19 -13.19 -5.56
C ASP A 77 6.18 -11.89 -4.74
N VAL A 78 5.33 -10.93 -5.11
CA VAL A 78 5.16 -9.70 -4.31
C VAL A 78 4.65 -10.03 -2.90
N VAL A 79 3.72 -10.98 -2.75
CA VAL A 79 3.25 -11.39 -1.42
C VAL A 79 4.35 -12.05 -0.60
N HIS A 80 5.18 -12.92 -1.20
CA HIS A 80 6.34 -13.51 -0.52
C HIS A 80 7.32 -12.43 -0.09
N ALA A 81 7.67 -11.49 -0.97
CA ALA A 81 8.57 -10.38 -0.68
C ALA A 81 8.07 -9.49 0.46
N VAL A 82 6.79 -9.11 0.42
CA VAL A 82 6.17 -8.29 1.47
C VAL A 82 6.15 -9.04 2.80
N THR A 83 5.81 -10.34 2.78
CA THR A 83 5.74 -11.11 4.02
C THR A 83 7.14 -11.32 4.61
N GLU A 84 8.16 -11.54 3.77
CA GLU A 84 9.54 -11.68 4.23
C GLU A 84 10.07 -10.39 4.87
N LEU A 85 9.75 -9.25 4.26
CA LEU A 85 10.08 -7.94 4.84
C LEU A 85 9.41 -7.74 6.21
N LEU A 86 8.12 -8.00 6.33
CA LEU A 86 7.34 -7.71 7.54
C LEU A 86 7.57 -8.71 8.67
N VAL A 87 7.70 -9.99 8.35
CA VAL A 87 7.73 -11.08 9.34
C VAL A 87 9.15 -11.51 9.64
N ASP A 88 9.95 -11.77 8.61
CA ASP A 88 11.28 -12.38 8.80
C ASP A 88 12.34 -11.32 9.10
N ARG A 89 12.28 -10.18 8.42
CA ARG A 89 13.12 -9.02 8.74
C ARG A 89 12.56 -8.13 9.84
N GLY A 90 11.27 -8.28 10.18
CA GLY A 90 10.63 -7.52 11.25
C GLY A 90 10.44 -6.04 10.94
N GLU A 91 10.41 -5.66 9.66
CA GLU A 91 10.24 -4.26 9.27
C GLU A 91 8.83 -3.77 9.55
N ARG A 92 8.72 -2.47 9.81
CA ARG A 92 7.45 -1.86 10.25
C ARG A 92 6.45 -1.67 9.11
N ALA A 93 6.93 -1.62 7.86
CA ALA A 93 6.10 -1.33 6.70
C ALA A 93 6.69 -1.93 5.42
N ALA A 94 5.79 -2.24 4.49
CA ALA A 94 6.12 -2.63 3.11
C ALA A 94 5.37 -1.71 2.15
N ILE A 95 6.05 -1.29 1.08
CA ILE A 95 5.45 -0.45 0.04
C ILE A 95 5.37 -1.28 -1.25
N VAL A 96 4.14 -1.56 -1.68
CA VAL A 96 3.89 -2.22 -2.97
C VAL A 96 3.60 -1.15 -4.01
N ASN A 97 4.60 -0.85 -4.84
CA ASN A 97 4.43 0.01 -6.00
C ASN A 97 4.07 -0.82 -7.23
N GLY A 98 3.06 -0.41 -7.98
CA GLY A 98 2.64 -1.12 -9.18
C GLY A 98 1.55 -0.37 -9.91
N GLU A 99 1.47 -0.58 -11.22
CA GLU A 99 0.53 0.11 -12.10
C GLU A 99 -0.93 -0.16 -11.74
N MET A 100 -1.81 0.70 -12.23
CA MET A 100 -3.26 0.50 -12.12
C MET A 100 -3.64 -0.77 -12.88
N GLY A 101 -4.38 -1.68 -12.22
CA GLY A 101 -4.79 -2.95 -12.83
C GLY A 101 -3.95 -4.17 -12.44
N CYS A 102 -2.75 -4.02 -11.89
CA CYS A 102 -1.89 -5.16 -11.50
C CYS A 102 -2.40 -6.00 -10.30
N GLY A 103 -3.59 -5.70 -9.76
CA GLY A 103 -4.17 -6.48 -8.65
C GLY A 103 -3.62 -6.15 -7.26
N LYS A 104 -3.23 -4.89 -7.01
CA LYS A 104 -2.75 -4.43 -5.67
C LYS A 104 -3.71 -4.80 -4.53
N THR A 105 -5.02 -4.73 -4.77
CA THR A 105 -6.04 -5.17 -3.81
C THR A 105 -5.89 -6.65 -3.47
N THR A 106 -5.77 -7.52 -4.49
CA THR A 106 -5.58 -8.96 -4.33
C THR A 106 -4.30 -9.26 -3.58
N VAL A 107 -3.20 -8.59 -3.92
CA VAL A 107 -1.91 -8.71 -3.21
C VAL A 107 -2.08 -8.37 -1.73
N GLY A 108 -2.70 -7.22 -1.40
CA GLY A 108 -2.91 -6.83 -0.01
C GLY A 108 -3.79 -7.81 0.79
N ILE A 109 -4.84 -8.37 0.16
CA ILE A 109 -5.70 -9.38 0.79
C ILE A 109 -4.92 -10.69 1.02
N ALA A 110 -4.13 -11.12 0.03
CA ALA A 110 -3.34 -12.33 0.11
C ALA A 110 -2.22 -12.21 1.15
N THR A 111 -1.52 -11.07 1.22
CA THR A 111 -0.57 -10.76 2.30
C THR A 111 -1.25 -10.87 3.66
N ALA A 112 -2.45 -10.29 3.82
CA ALA A 112 -3.18 -10.41 5.08
C ALA A 112 -3.53 -11.87 5.44
N ALA A 113 -3.83 -12.71 4.44
CA ALA A 113 -4.08 -14.14 4.65
C ALA A 113 -2.82 -14.90 5.10
N VAL A 114 -1.66 -14.59 4.52
CA VAL A 114 -0.39 -15.15 4.98
C VAL A 114 -0.06 -14.68 6.39
N LEU A 115 -0.19 -13.38 6.67
CA LEU A 115 0.00 -12.83 8.02
C LEU A 115 -0.95 -13.45 9.06
N ASN A 116 -2.15 -13.90 8.66
CA ASN A 116 -3.04 -14.60 9.58
C ASN A 116 -2.46 -15.91 10.11
N ALA A 117 -1.75 -16.65 9.26
CA ALA A 117 -1.05 -17.88 9.65
C ALA A 117 0.15 -17.58 10.56
N GLU A 118 0.76 -16.41 10.41
CA GLU A 118 1.84 -15.89 11.28
C GLU A 118 1.31 -15.31 12.61
N GLY A 119 -0.01 -15.39 12.86
CA GLY A 119 -0.64 -14.98 14.12
C GLY A 119 -1.35 -13.62 14.10
N TYR A 120 -1.28 -12.87 13.00
CA TYR A 120 -1.98 -11.58 12.86
C TYR A 120 -3.46 -11.79 12.54
N ARG A 121 -4.30 -11.82 13.58
CA ARG A 121 -5.72 -12.21 13.43
C ARG A 121 -6.64 -11.13 12.86
N ARG A 122 -6.30 -9.86 13.04
CA ARG A 122 -7.14 -8.71 12.70
C ARG A 122 -6.43 -7.79 11.73
N THR A 123 -7.05 -7.53 10.59
CA THR A 123 -6.50 -6.67 9.54
C THR A 123 -7.37 -5.43 9.36
N LEU A 124 -6.79 -4.24 9.54
CA LEU A 124 -7.44 -2.97 9.23
C LEU A 124 -7.08 -2.53 7.80
N VAL A 125 -8.09 -2.33 6.98
CA VAL A 125 -7.98 -1.86 5.59
C VAL A 125 -8.47 -0.43 5.51
N LEU A 126 -7.57 0.47 5.10
CA LEU A 126 -7.87 1.88 4.87
C LEU A 126 -7.94 2.16 3.37
N SER A 127 -9.06 2.70 2.91
CA SER A 127 -9.29 2.94 1.47
C SER A 127 -10.02 4.26 1.21
N PRO A 128 -10.01 4.79 -0.03
CA PRO A 128 -10.93 5.83 -0.45
C PRO A 128 -12.39 5.48 -0.09
N PRO A 129 -13.22 6.42 0.40
CA PRO A 129 -14.56 6.10 0.92
C PRO A 129 -15.47 5.34 -0.04
N HIS A 130 -15.39 5.62 -1.34
CA HIS A 130 -16.19 4.96 -2.38
C HIS A 130 -15.71 3.53 -2.69
N LEU A 131 -14.50 3.12 -2.25
CA LEU A 131 -13.96 1.78 -2.47
C LEU A 131 -14.22 0.81 -1.32
N VAL A 132 -14.75 1.28 -0.18
CA VAL A 132 -14.95 0.46 1.02
C VAL A 132 -15.79 -0.80 0.73
N TYR A 133 -16.89 -0.65 0.00
CA TYR A 133 -17.74 -1.78 -0.38
C TYR A 133 -17.10 -2.69 -1.42
N LYS A 134 -16.25 -2.14 -2.30
CA LYS A 134 -15.46 -2.95 -3.24
C LYS A 134 -14.46 -3.82 -2.48
N TRP A 135 -13.74 -3.26 -1.51
CA TRP A 135 -12.82 -4.01 -0.65
C TRP A 135 -13.52 -5.17 0.07
N ARG A 136 -14.71 -4.93 0.65
CA ARG A 136 -15.50 -6.00 1.26
C ARG A 136 -15.75 -7.15 0.29
N ARG A 137 -16.20 -6.84 -0.93
CA ARG A 137 -16.49 -7.84 -1.97
C ARG A 137 -15.23 -8.63 -2.32
N GLU A 138 -14.15 -7.94 -2.65
CA GLU A 138 -12.87 -8.54 -3.05
C GLU A 138 -12.32 -9.47 -1.96
N ILE A 139 -12.43 -9.09 -0.68
CA ILE A 139 -12.02 -9.94 0.45
C ILE A 139 -12.85 -11.23 0.50
N GLN A 140 -14.18 -11.12 0.41
CA GLN A 140 -15.08 -12.29 0.50
C GLN A 140 -14.93 -13.24 -0.70
N GLU A 141 -14.61 -12.68 -1.87
CA GLU A 141 -14.30 -13.43 -3.10
C GLU A 141 -12.91 -14.08 -3.07
N THR A 142 -11.95 -13.53 -2.32
CA THR A 142 -10.57 -14.03 -2.26
C THR A 142 -10.33 -15.01 -1.11
N VAL A 143 -10.89 -14.75 0.07
CA VAL A 143 -10.62 -15.52 1.29
C VAL A 143 -11.88 -16.28 1.73
N ALA A 144 -11.76 -17.58 1.92
CA ALA A 144 -12.86 -18.39 2.45
C ALA A 144 -13.12 -18.11 3.94
N GLY A 145 -14.38 -17.95 4.31
CA GLY A 145 -14.77 -17.70 5.71
C GLY A 145 -14.35 -16.34 6.30
N ALA A 146 -13.81 -15.42 5.50
CA ALA A 146 -13.39 -14.11 6.00
C ALA A 146 -14.56 -13.31 6.58
N LYS A 147 -14.39 -12.85 7.83
CA LYS A 147 -15.35 -11.98 8.51
C LYS A 147 -14.99 -10.54 8.23
N VAL A 148 -15.86 -9.81 7.54
CA VAL A 148 -15.58 -8.43 7.10
C VAL A 148 -16.53 -7.44 7.76
N TRP A 149 -15.95 -6.50 8.50
CA TRP A 149 -16.63 -5.40 9.17
C TRP A 149 -16.46 -4.11 8.36
N VAL A 150 -17.57 -3.57 7.84
CA VAL A 150 -17.57 -2.26 7.17
C VAL A 150 -17.93 -1.17 8.16
N LEU A 151 -16.99 -0.25 8.40
CA LEU A 151 -17.06 0.81 9.40
C LEU A 151 -17.27 2.20 8.75
N ASN A 152 -18.09 2.29 7.70
CA ASN A 152 -18.29 3.54 6.95
C ASN A 152 -19.77 4.01 6.88
N GLY A 153 -20.70 3.19 7.39
CA GLY A 153 -22.15 3.43 7.35
C GLY A 153 -22.72 4.09 8.61
N PRO A 154 -24.02 4.42 8.63
CA PRO A 154 -24.68 5.03 9.79
C PRO A 154 -24.68 4.10 11.02
N ASP A 155 -24.58 2.79 10.82
CA ASP A 155 -24.53 1.78 11.87
C ASP A 155 -23.12 1.57 12.49
N THR A 156 -22.15 2.40 12.11
CA THR A 156 -20.75 2.25 12.55
C THR A 156 -20.61 2.29 14.06
N LEU A 157 -21.33 3.18 14.77
CA LEU A 157 -21.26 3.25 16.23
C LEU A 157 -21.71 1.94 16.88
N VAL A 158 -22.83 1.36 16.42
CA VAL A 158 -23.35 0.08 16.92
C VAL A 158 -22.36 -1.05 16.67
N LYS A 159 -21.73 -1.09 15.48
CA LYS A 159 -20.67 -2.06 15.18
C LYS A 159 -19.46 -1.90 16.09
N LEU A 160 -19.03 -0.67 16.35
CA LEU A 160 -17.89 -0.39 17.25
C LEU A 160 -18.20 -0.78 18.70
N LEU A 161 -19.42 -0.56 19.20
CA LEU A 161 -19.83 -1.00 20.53
C LEU A 161 -19.78 -2.54 20.64
N LYS A 162 -20.32 -3.25 19.65
CA LYS A 162 -20.22 -4.73 19.58
C LYS A 162 -18.77 -5.21 19.53
N LEU A 163 -17.91 -4.52 18.78
CA LEU A 163 -16.48 -4.85 18.72
C LEU A 163 -15.77 -4.58 20.03
N ARG A 164 -16.18 -3.54 20.76
CA ARG A 164 -15.67 -3.23 22.10
C ARG A 164 -16.02 -4.33 23.10
N GLU A 165 -17.24 -4.88 23.04
CA GLU A 165 -17.65 -6.02 23.87
C GLU A 165 -16.86 -7.29 23.54
N GLN A 166 -16.34 -7.40 22.32
CA GLN A 166 -15.50 -8.52 21.86
C GLN A 166 -13.99 -8.29 22.09
N LEU A 167 -13.60 -7.23 22.81
CA LEU A 167 -12.21 -7.03 23.23
C LEU A 167 -11.81 -8.15 24.20
N GLY A 168 -10.65 -8.77 23.97
CA GLY A 168 -10.17 -9.89 24.78
C GLY A 168 -10.70 -11.28 24.35
N VAL A 169 -11.74 -11.33 23.52
CA VAL A 169 -12.19 -12.60 22.93
C VAL A 169 -11.25 -12.99 21.77
N PRO A 170 -10.65 -14.20 21.77
CA PRO A 170 -9.82 -14.66 20.66
C PRO A 170 -10.61 -14.67 19.35
N ALA A 171 -10.01 -14.15 18.29
CA ALA A 171 -10.61 -14.21 16.96
C ALA A 171 -10.67 -15.67 16.49
N GLN A 172 -11.85 -16.12 16.07
CA GLN A 172 -12.09 -17.50 15.59
C GLN A 172 -11.71 -17.72 14.13
N GLY A 173 -11.09 -16.73 13.48
CA GLY A 173 -10.73 -16.78 12.07
C GLY A 173 -10.13 -15.46 11.60
N GLN A 174 -10.02 -15.28 10.28
CA GLN A 174 -9.49 -14.05 9.70
C GLN A 174 -10.54 -12.94 9.69
N GLU A 175 -10.26 -11.86 10.43
CA GLU A 175 -11.13 -10.68 10.52
C GLU A 175 -10.55 -9.50 9.76
N PHE A 176 -11.37 -8.89 8.91
CA PHE A 176 -11.05 -7.66 8.20
C PHE A 176 -11.96 -6.53 8.68
N PHE A 177 -11.36 -5.37 8.91
CA PHE A 177 -12.05 -4.13 9.25
C PHE A 177 -11.79 -3.14 8.13
N VAL A 178 -12.82 -2.73 7.39
CA VAL A 178 -12.66 -1.84 6.24
C VAL A 178 -13.24 -0.48 6.58
N LEU A 179 -12.39 0.54 6.51
CA LEU A 179 -12.72 1.91 6.86
C LEU A 179 -12.31 2.87 5.74
N GLY A 180 -13.20 3.82 5.44
CA GLY A 180 -12.89 4.91 4.53
C GLY A 180 -11.90 5.87 5.21
N ARG A 181 -10.80 6.21 4.55
CA ARG A 181 -9.74 7.06 5.12
C ARG A 181 -10.23 8.41 5.66
N VAL A 182 -11.32 8.95 5.12
CA VAL A 182 -11.93 10.21 5.57
C VAL A 182 -12.54 10.08 6.97
N ARG A 183 -13.06 8.91 7.35
CA ARG A 183 -13.62 8.66 8.69
C ARG A 183 -12.54 8.66 9.78
N MET A 184 -11.29 8.32 9.44
CA MET A 184 -10.17 8.43 10.38
C MET A 184 -9.73 9.87 10.63
N ARG A 185 -10.13 10.82 9.77
CA ARG A 185 -9.75 12.23 9.93
C ARG A 185 -10.52 12.92 11.07
N MET A 186 -11.48 12.25 11.70
CA MET A 186 -12.08 12.77 12.92
C MET A 186 -10.96 12.90 13.95
N GLY A 187 -10.71 14.14 14.37
CA GLY A 187 -9.56 14.52 15.19
C GLY A 187 -9.52 13.82 16.55
N PHE A 188 -8.51 14.18 17.33
CA PHE A 188 -8.25 13.60 18.65
C PHE A 188 -9.52 13.49 19.51
N HIS A 189 -9.64 12.39 20.25
CA HIS A 189 -10.57 12.33 21.36
C HIS A 189 -10.28 13.50 22.30
N TRP A 190 -11.26 14.37 22.52
CA TRP A 190 -11.20 15.32 23.62
C TRP A 190 -11.17 14.50 24.91
N LYS A 191 -10.00 14.39 25.54
CA LYS A 191 -9.90 13.91 26.92
C LYS A 191 -10.27 15.09 27.81
N PRO A 192 -11.32 15.01 28.63
CA PRO A 192 -11.58 16.05 29.60
C PRO A 192 -10.35 16.20 30.48
N VAL A 193 -9.83 17.44 30.59
CA VAL A 193 -8.71 17.79 31.47
C VAL A 193 -9.14 17.69 32.95
N PHE A 194 -10.45 17.77 33.19
CA PHE A 194 -11.05 17.74 34.51
C PHE A 194 -12.48 17.20 34.43
N VAL A 195 -12.87 16.32 35.34
CA VAL A 195 -14.24 15.84 35.47
C VAL A 195 -14.74 16.16 36.87
N ARG A 196 -15.81 16.98 36.97
CA ARG A 196 -16.46 17.28 38.25
C ARG A 196 -17.50 16.21 38.57
N ARG A 197 -17.30 15.46 39.65
CA ARG A 197 -18.26 14.49 40.18
C ARG A 197 -18.98 15.08 41.39
N ARG A 198 -20.32 15.02 41.36
CA ARG A 198 -21.15 15.33 42.52
C ARG A 198 -21.08 14.18 43.51
N MET A 199 -20.59 14.45 44.70
CA MET A 199 -20.63 13.56 45.85
C MET A 199 -21.64 14.11 46.88
N PRO A 200 -22.12 13.29 47.84
CA PRO A 200 -23.04 13.75 48.89
C PRO A 200 -22.53 14.95 49.71
N HIS A 201 -21.21 15.16 49.76
CA HIS A 201 -20.55 16.23 50.51
C HIS A 201 -20.01 17.38 49.64
N GLY A 202 -20.40 17.45 48.36
CA GLY A 202 -19.99 18.51 47.43
C GLY A 202 -19.37 17.99 46.13
N ASP A 203 -18.73 18.90 45.39
CA ASP A 203 -18.14 18.61 44.09
C ASP A 203 -16.65 18.28 44.22
N VAL A 204 -16.24 17.06 43.82
CA VAL A 204 -14.83 16.67 43.71
C VAL A 204 -14.47 16.62 42.23
N GLY A 205 -13.33 17.17 41.83
CA GLY A 205 -12.84 16.98 40.46
C GLY A 205 -11.36 16.66 40.38
N ALA A 206 -11.05 15.82 39.39
CA ALA A 206 -9.72 15.39 38.98
C ALA A 206 -9.69 15.29 37.46
#